data_AF-A0A3P6TNF0-F1
#
_entry.id   AF-A0A3P6TNF0-F1
#
_cell.length_a   1.000
_cell.length_b   1.000
_cell.length_c   1.000
_cell.angle_alpha   90.00
_cell.angle_beta   90.00
_cell.angle_gamma   90.00
#
_symmetry.space_group_name_H-M   'P 1'
#
loop_
_entity.id
_entity.type
_entity.pdbx_description
1 polymer ?
#
loop_
_entity_poly.entity_id
_entity_poly.type
_entity_poly.pdbx_seq_one_letter_code
_entity_poly.pdbx_strand_id
1 'polypeptide(L)' 'MFRYQHQFYGTIKPKINFDPEQAAEILHKAMKGIGCDKEKVLQILTTINNEQRQETALQFKSMYGKDLVHSLKSELHG' A
#
# COMPACT_ATOMS: atom_id res chain seq x y z
N MET A 1 -3.61 21.37 -34.14
CA MET A 1 -3.11 20.03 -33.76
C MET A 1 -3.57 19.75 -32.33
N PHE A 2 -4.77 19.17 -32.16
CA PHE A 2 -5.33 18.92 -30.82
C PHE A 2 -4.72 17.65 -30.24
N ARG A 3 -3.99 17.80 -29.13
CA ARG A 3 -3.45 16.67 -28.37
C ARG A 3 -4.62 15.95 -27.70
N TYR A 4 -4.91 14.72 -28.13
CA TYR A 4 -5.74 13.81 -27.35
C TYR A 4 -5.04 13.56 -26.01
N GLN A 5 -5.45 14.23 -24.95
CA GLN A 5 -5.13 13.77 -23.61
C GLN A 5 -5.90 12.46 -23.40
N HIS A 6 -5.19 11.34 -23.27
CA HIS A 6 -5.79 10.09 -22.84
C HIS A 6 -6.36 10.31 -21.44
N GLN A 7 -7.68 10.46 -21.34
CA GLN A 7 -8.36 10.57 -20.06
C GLN A 7 -8.29 9.22 -19.35
N PHE A 8 -7.66 9.19 -18.17
CA PHE A 8 -7.58 8.00 -17.33
C PHE A 8 -8.88 7.83 -16.55
N TYR A 9 -9.61 6.73 -16.80
CA TYR A 9 -10.90 6.41 -16.16
C TYR A 9 -10.77 5.55 -14.89
N GLY A 10 -9.55 5.18 -14.49
CA GLY A 10 -9.34 4.43 -13.25
C GLY A 10 -9.70 5.26 -12.01
N THR A 11 -10.32 4.62 -11.02
CA THR A 11 -10.82 5.26 -9.80
C THR A 11 -9.72 5.49 -8.76
N ILE A 12 -8.73 4.60 -8.69
CA ILE A 12 -7.54 4.76 -7.86
C ILE A 12 -6.41 5.30 -8.73
N LYS A 13 -5.98 6.52 -8.44
CA LYS A 13 -4.90 7.22 -9.15
C LYS A 13 -3.60 7.14 -8.35
N PRO A 14 -2.42 7.34 -8.97
CA PRO A 14 -1.17 7.46 -8.23
C PRO A 14 -1.28 8.58 -7.19
N LYS A 15 -0.86 8.30 -5.95
CA LYS A 15 -0.80 9.30 -4.90
C LYS A 15 0.38 10.24 -5.14
N ILE A 16 0.12 11.55 -5.15
CA ILE A 16 1.17 12.58 -5.30
C ILE A 16 2.04 12.61 -4.04
N ASN A 17 3.35 12.79 -4.20
CA ASN A 17 4.34 12.80 -3.11
C ASN A 17 4.26 11.53 -2.25
N PHE A 18 4.10 10.38 -2.89
CA PHE A 18 4.06 9.09 -2.22
C PHE A 18 5.44 8.72 -1.68
N ASP A 19 5.47 8.24 -0.43
CA ASP A 19 6.65 7.71 0.23
C ASP A 19 6.42 6.22 0.57
N PRO A 20 7.10 5.29 -0.13
CA PRO A 20 6.96 3.86 0.11
C PRO A 20 7.51 3.42 1.48
N GLU A 21 8.50 4.10 2.03
CA GLU A 21 9.07 3.80 3.36
C GLU A 21 8.06 4.11 4.46
N GLN A 22 7.46 5.30 4.39
CA GLN A 22 6.41 5.70 5.33
C GLN A 22 5.19 4.77 5.23
N ALA A 23 4.77 4.38 4.01
CA ALA A 23 3.67 3.45 3.82
C ALA A 23 3.98 2.07 4.41
N ALA A 24 5.19 1.55 4.19
CA ALA A 24 5.64 0.29 4.76
C ALA A 24 5.69 0.34 6.30
N GLU A 25 6.16 1.44 6.88
CA GLU A 25 6.22 1.63 8.32
C GLU A 25 4.82 1.66 8.95
N ILE A 26 3.88 2.38 8.34
CA ILE A 26 2.49 2.43 8.81
C ILE A 26 1.86 1.04 8.77
N LEU A 27 2.05 0.29 7.67
CA LEU A 27 1.54 -1.07 7.54
C LEU A 27 2.16 -2.01 8.59
N HIS A 28 3.47 -1.90 8.83
CA HIS A 28 4.11 -2.73 9.85
C HIS A 28 3.57 -2.44 11.24
N LYS A 29 3.41 -1.16 11.60
CA LYS A 29 2.83 -0.77 12.89
C LYS A 29 1.38 -1.24 13.02
N ALA A 30 0.58 -1.13 11.96
CA ALA A 30 -0.81 -1.56 11.95
C ALA A 30 -0.98 -3.07 12.15
N MET A 31 -0.03 -3.88 11.67
CA MET A 31 -0.03 -5.35 11.79
C MET A 31 0.79 -5.87 12.98
N LYS A 32 1.43 -4.99 13.77
CA LYS A 32 2.30 -5.41 14.88
C LYS A 32 1.55 -5.35 16.20
N GLY A 33 1.46 -6.49 16.89
CA GLY A 33 0.97 -6.57 18.27
C GLY A 33 -0.18 -7.54 18.43
N ILE A 34 -0.95 -7.37 19.49
CA ILE A 34 -2.16 -8.15 19.73
C ILE A 34 -3.30 -7.50 18.95
N GLY A 35 -3.68 -8.11 17.84
CA GLY A 35 -4.67 -7.58 16.90
C GLY A 35 -4.04 -6.73 15.79
N CYS A 36 -4.86 -6.43 14.79
CA CYS A 36 -4.48 -5.68 13.59
C CYS A 36 -5.39 -4.46 13.43
N ASP A 37 -4.80 -3.29 13.19
CA ASP A 37 -5.51 -2.06 12.83
C ASP A 37 -5.95 -2.13 11.36
N LYS A 38 -7.06 -2.83 11.14
CA LYS A 38 -7.63 -3.10 9.81
C LYS A 38 -8.00 -1.82 9.07
N GLU A 39 -8.42 -0.78 9.78
CA GLU A 39 -8.77 0.51 9.17
C GLU A 39 -7.54 1.19 8.57
N LYS A 40 -6.41 1.16 9.29
CA LYS A 40 -5.16 1.75 8.80
C LYS A 40 -4.59 0.98 7.62
N VAL A 41 -4.67 -0.35 7.63
CA VAL A 41 -4.29 -1.18 6.49
C VAL A 41 -5.15 -0.84 5.26
N LEU A 42 -6.48 -0.75 5.43
CA LEU A 42 -7.40 -0.38 4.37
C LEU A 42 -7.08 1.01 3.81
N GLN A 43 -6.88 2.00 4.69
CA GLN A 43 -6.60 3.38 4.31
C GLN A 43 -5.34 3.49 3.46
N ILE A 44 -4.25 2.82 3.84
CA ILE A 44 -3.02 2.84 3.03
C ILE A 44 -3.25 2.17 1.68
N LEU A 45 -3.73 0.92 1.67
CA LEU A 45 -3.78 0.13 0.43
C LEU A 45 -4.80 0.66 -0.58
N THR A 46 -5.92 1.25 -0.13
CA THR A 46 -6.98 1.77 -1.03
C THR A 46 -6.72 3.17 -1.56
N THR A 47 -5.76 3.91 -1.00
CA THR A 47 -5.44 5.28 -1.44
C THR A 47 -4.22 5.38 -2.36
N ILE A 48 -3.55 4.26 -2.63
CA ILE A 48 -2.39 4.18 -3.52
C ILE A 48 -2.67 3.22 -4.68
N ASN A 49 -2.10 3.50 -5.86
CA ASN A 49 -2.28 2.67 -7.05
C ASN A 49 -1.50 1.34 -6.93
N ASN A 50 -1.68 0.43 -7.88
CA ASN A 50 -1.01 -0.87 -7.83
C ASN A 50 0.52 -0.77 -7.86
N GLU A 51 1.08 0.12 -8.68
CA GLU A 51 2.52 0.36 -8.76
C GLU A 51 3.11 0.75 -7.40
N GLN A 52 2.50 1.73 -6.73
CA GLN A 52 2.88 2.16 -5.39
C GLN A 52 2.70 1.06 -4.34
N ARG A 53 1.72 0.14 -4.51
CA ARG A 53 1.60 -1.06 -3.65
C ARG A 53 2.80 -2.00 -3.83
N GLN A 54 3.29 -2.18 -5.06
CA GLN A 54 4.48 -2.99 -5.30
C GLN A 54 5.72 -2.35 -4.70
N GLU A 55 5.90 -1.04 -4.84
CA GLU A 55 6.97 -0.29 -4.18
C GLU A 55 6.91 -0.43 -2.65
N THR A 56 5.71 -0.29 -2.07
CA THR A 56 5.48 -0.51 -0.64
C THR A 56 5.88 -1.92 -0.21
N ALA A 57 5.52 -2.94 -1.00
CA ALA A 57 5.83 -4.33 -0.70
C ALA A 57 7.34 -4.61 -0.73
N LEU A 58 8.05 -4.04 -1.72
CA LEU A 58 9.51 -4.10 -1.80
C LEU A 58 10.16 -3.44 -0.58
N GLN A 59 9.68 -2.25 -0.22
CA GLN A 59 10.25 -1.50 0.90
C GLN A 59 9.95 -2.16 2.24
N PHE A 60 8.74 -2.68 2.43
CA PHE A 60 8.36 -3.47 3.60
C PHE A 60 9.27 -4.70 3.77
N LYS A 61 9.58 -5.40 2.68
CA LYS A 61 10.52 -6.53 2.70
C LYS A 61 11.94 -6.08 3.05
N SER A 62 12.41 -4.97 2.50
CA SER A 62 13.73 -4.42 2.81
C SER A 62 13.87 -4.02 4.28
N MET A 63 12.87 -3.32 4.83
CA MET A 63 12.92 -2.77 6.19
C MET A 63 12.71 -3.83 7.28
N TYR A 64 11.85 -4.82 7.04
CA TYR A 64 11.39 -5.75 8.08
C TYR A 64 11.73 -7.21 7.82
N GLY A 65 12.30 -7.55 6.65
CA GLY A 65 12.61 -8.92 6.27
C GLY A 65 11.37 -9.82 6.13
N LYS A 66 10.18 -9.23 6.01
CA LYS A 66 8.89 -9.93 5.94
C LYS A 66 8.23 -9.68 4.59
N ASP A 67 7.50 -10.68 4.10
CA ASP A 67 6.64 -10.50 2.93
C ASP A 67 5.35 -9.78 3.32
N LEU A 68 5.02 -8.67 2.64
CA LEU A 68 3.84 -7.86 2.95
C LEU A 68 2.55 -8.65 2.71
N VAL A 69 2.46 -9.39 1.61
CA VAL A 69 1.25 -10.15 1.27
C VAL A 69 1.02 -11.28 2.28
N HIS A 70 2.07 -11.99 2.67
CA HIS A 70 2.01 -13.01 3.71
C HIS A 70 1.57 -12.42 5.06
N SER A 71 2.11 -11.25 5.44
CA SER A 71 1.73 -10.56 6.67
C SER A 71 0.25 -10.13 6.65
N LEU A 72 -0.25 -9.65 5.51
CA LEU A 72 -1.67 -9.32 5.38
C LEU A 72 -2.56 -10.56 5.49
N LYS A 73 -2.14 -11.70 4.91
CA LYS A 73 -2.89 -12.96 5.01
C LYS A 73 -2.94 -13.55 6.42
N SER A 74 -1.93 -13.29 7.27
CA SER A 74 -1.96 -13.77 8.65
C SER A 74 -2.89 -12.94 9.53
N GLU A 75 -3.01 -11.64 9.26
CA GLU A 75 -3.82 -10.71 10.07
C GLU A 75 -5.27 -10.55 9.59
N LEU A 76 -5.52 -10.71 8.29
CA LEU A 76 -6.83 -10.52 7.68
C LEU A 76 -7.46 -11.86 7.32
N HIS A 77 -8.65 -12.08 7.85
CA HIS A 77 -9.50 -13.23 7.59
C HIS A 77 -10.83 -12.76 7.02
N GLY A 78 -11.45 -13.61 6.21
CA GLY A 78 -12.79 -13.45 5.65
C GLY A 78 -13.53 -14.78 5.72
#